data_AF-A0A7J3I2W1-F1
#
_entry.id   AF-A0A7J3I2W1-F1
#
_cell.length_a   1.000
_cell.length_b   1.000
_cell.length_c   1.000
_cell.angle_alpha   90.00
_cell.angle_beta   90.00
_cell.angle_gamma   90.00
#
_symmetry.space_group_name_H-M   'P 1'
#
loop_
_entity.id
_entity.type
_entity.pdbx_description
1 polymer ?
#
loop_
_entity_poly.entity_id
_entity_poly.type
_entity_poly.pdbx_seq_one_letter_code
_entity_poly.pdbx_strand_id
1 'polypeptide(L)'
;MMKLPRFVFQAGENLVEKDWGGYWIPELKGVAASGRIGESWEFSAYPSRPSEVLVWGRRVKFPELVAVAGQEILGALSEKYSSFPILVKLLDVRG
;
A
#
# COMPACT_ATOMS: atom_id res chain seq x y z
N MET A 1 14.11 16.98 11.72
CA MET A 1 13.46 16.05 10.78
C MET A 1 12.63 16.88 9.83
N MET A 2 12.71 16.67 8.50
CA MET A 2 11.74 17.30 7.59
C MET A 2 10.39 16.62 7.78
N LYS A 3 9.32 17.43 7.85
CA LYS A 3 7.94 16.97 7.92
C LYS A 3 7.58 16.18 6.66
N LEU A 4 6.73 15.16 6.77
CA LEU A 4 6.21 14.45 5.61
C LEU A 4 5.39 15.40 4.72
N PRO A 5 5.35 15.16 3.40
CA PRO A 5 4.44 15.89 2.53
C PRO A 5 2.99 15.61 2.95
N ARG A 6 2.09 16.57 2.69
CA ARG A 6 0.66 16.43 3.02
C ARG A 6 0.01 15.19 2.39
N PHE A 7 0.51 14.79 1.23
CA PHE A 7 0.05 13.61 0.51
C PHE A 7 1.25 12.75 0.13
N VAL A 8 1.13 11.46 0.41
CA VAL A 8 2.07 10.43 -0.01
C VAL A 8 1.31 9.50 -0.95
N PHE A 9 1.95 9.10 -2.05
CA PHE A 9 1.37 8.20 -3.05
C PHE A 9 2.17 6.91 -3.10
N GLN A 10 1.54 5.80 -3.50
CA GLN A 10 2.30 4.60 -3.84
C GLN A 10 3.18 4.84 -5.06
N ALA A 11 4.40 4.31 -5.02
CA ALA A 11 5.38 4.42 -6.11
C ALA A 11 5.10 3.44 -7.27
N GLY A 12 4.27 2.43 -7.00
CA GLY A 12 3.83 1.42 -7.95
C GLY A 12 2.69 0.58 -7.37
N GLU A 13 2.03 -0.18 -8.24
CA GLU A 13 0.91 -1.03 -7.86
C GLU A 13 1.36 -2.26 -7.06
N ASN A 14 0.51 -2.71 -6.15
CA ASN A 14 0.76 -3.90 -5.32
C ASN A 14 -0.33 -4.94 -5.60
N LEU A 15 -0.33 -5.48 -6.81
CA LEU A 15 -1.38 -6.35 -7.35
C LEU A 15 -1.11 -7.83 -7.08
N VAL A 16 -2.16 -8.57 -6.70
CA VAL A 16 -2.10 -10.00 -6.41
C VAL A 16 -2.99 -10.75 -7.40
N GLU A 17 -2.39 -11.67 -8.15
CA GLU A 17 -3.13 -12.62 -8.98
C GLU A 17 -3.91 -13.62 -8.10
N LYS A 18 -5.14 -13.91 -8.51
CA LYS A 18 -6.02 -14.87 -7.84
C LYS A 18 -6.89 -15.58 -8.87
N ASP A 19 -7.16 -16.86 -8.65
CA ASP A 19 -8.02 -17.66 -9.54
C ASP A 19 -9.44 -17.09 -9.64
N TRP A 20 -9.93 -16.46 -8.57
CA TRP A 20 -11.22 -15.78 -8.50
C TRP A 20 -11.17 -14.30 -8.92
N GLY A 21 -9.99 -13.78 -9.28
CA GLY A 21 -9.80 -12.37 -9.62
C GLY A 21 -10.53 -11.95 -10.88
N GLY A 22 -10.54 -10.68 -11.23
CA GLY A 22 -11.07 -10.21 -12.50
C GLY A 22 -10.10 -9.29 -13.23
N TYR A 23 -10.66 -8.42 -14.05
CA TYR A 23 -9.92 -7.42 -14.83
C TYR A 23 -10.26 -5.98 -14.40
N TRP A 24 -11.15 -5.81 -13.41
CA TRP A 24 -11.58 -4.49 -12.97
C TRP A 24 -10.46 -3.73 -12.25
N ILE A 25 -9.64 -4.41 -11.44
CA ILE A 25 -8.50 -3.75 -10.76
C ILE A 25 -7.47 -3.21 -11.79
N PRO A 26 -6.97 -4.00 -12.76
CA PRO A 26 -6.09 -3.50 -13.81
C PRO A 26 -6.67 -2.32 -14.59
N GLU A 27 -7.96 -2.39 -14.94
CA GLU A 27 -8.68 -1.32 -15.63
C GLU A 27 -8.72 -0.04 -14.78
N LEU A 28 -9.11 -0.14 -13.50
CA LEU A 28 -9.14 0.97 -12.56
C LEU A 28 -7.77 1.64 -12.41
N LYS A 29 -6.70 0.84 -12.38
CA LYS A 29 -5.32 1.32 -12.20
C LYS A 29 -4.66 1.77 -13.50
N GLY A 30 -5.28 1.52 -14.66
CA GLY A 30 -4.73 1.86 -15.97
C GLY A 30 -3.43 1.09 -16.29
N VAL A 31 -3.28 -0.13 -15.78
CA VAL A 31 -2.08 -0.96 -15.98
C VAL A 31 -2.42 -2.24 -16.73
N ALA A 32 -1.47 -2.73 -17.53
CA ALA A 32 -1.56 -4.05 -18.11
C ALA A 32 -1.36 -5.13 -17.03
N ALA A 33 -2.17 -6.18 -17.09
CA ALA A 33 -2.00 -7.38 -16.27
C ALA A 33 -2.03 -8.61 -17.18
N SER A 34 -1.12 -9.56 -16.92
CA SER A 34 -1.06 -10.84 -17.64
C SER A 34 -2.11 -11.85 -17.17
N GLY A 35 -2.65 -11.67 -15.96
CA GLY A 35 -3.59 -12.60 -15.32
C GLY A 35 -4.76 -11.90 -14.64
N ARG A 36 -5.62 -12.71 -14.01
CA ARG A 36 -6.76 -12.25 -13.22
C ARG A 36 -6.25 -11.67 -11.89
N ILE A 37 -6.52 -10.39 -11.64
CA ILE A 37 -6.13 -9.73 -10.39
C ILE A 37 -7.30 -9.77 -9.42
N GLY A 38 -7.09 -10.39 -8.26
CA GLY A 38 -8.09 -10.45 -7.21
C GLY A 38 -7.90 -9.39 -6.13
N GLU A 39 -6.67 -8.95 -5.89
CA GLU A 39 -6.38 -7.98 -4.83
C GLU A 39 -5.44 -6.87 -5.31
N SER A 40 -5.68 -5.64 -4.84
CA SER A 40 -4.70 -4.56 -4.83
C SER A 40 -4.49 -4.11 -3.39
N TRP A 41 -3.25 -4.15 -2.91
CA TRP A 41 -2.93 -3.83 -1.51
C TRP A 41 -2.50 -2.37 -1.41
N GLU A 42 -3.33 -1.56 -0.75
CA GLU A 42 -3.14 -0.10 -0.68
C GLU A 42 -2.39 0.25 0.61
N PHE A 43 -1.22 0.90 0.47
CA PHE A 43 -0.31 1.24 1.58
C PHE A 43 -0.06 0.07 2.55
N SER A 44 0.31 -1.09 2.00
CA SER A 44 0.60 -2.26 2.81
C SER A 44 1.91 -2.10 3.59
N ALA A 45 1.82 -2.21 4.92
CA ALA A 45 2.97 -2.42 5.80
C ALA A 45 3.17 -3.91 6.14
N TYR A 46 2.41 -4.80 5.50
CA TYR A 46 2.44 -6.22 5.82
C TYR A 46 3.74 -6.87 5.33
N PRO A 47 4.46 -7.66 6.16
CA PRO A 47 5.83 -8.10 5.86
C PRO A 47 6.01 -8.85 4.54
N SER A 48 5.06 -9.69 4.14
CA SER A 48 5.19 -10.49 2.92
C SER A 48 4.93 -9.70 1.64
N ARG A 49 4.28 -8.54 1.73
CA ARG A 49 3.89 -7.75 0.56
C ARG A 49 3.82 -6.25 0.84
N PRO A 50 4.94 -5.62 1.23
CA PRO A 50 4.95 -4.20 1.53
C PRO A 50 4.75 -3.37 0.26
N SER A 51 4.00 -2.28 0.37
CA SER A 51 3.93 -1.26 -0.68
C SER A 51 5.17 -0.39 -0.67
N GLU A 52 5.55 0.12 -1.84
CA GLU A 52 6.51 1.22 -1.97
C GLU A 52 5.76 2.54 -2.14
N VAL A 53 6.28 3.61 -1.56
CA VAL A 53 5.68 4.95 -1.58
C VAL A 53 6.68 6.00 -2.06
N LEU A 54 6.16 7.08 -2.64
CA LEU A 54 6.93 8.25 -3.04
C LEU A 54 6.89 9.31 -1.95
N VAL A 55 8.05 9.61 -1.38
CA VAL A 55 8.24 10.69 -0.42
C VAL A 55 9.33 11.60 -0.97
N TRP A 56 8.98 12.86 -1.26
CA TRP A 56 9.90 13.84 -1.87
C TRP A 56 10.59 13.32 -3.16
N GLY A 57 9.84 12.59 -3.99
CA GLY A 57 10.34 12.00 -5.24
C GLY A 57 11.21 10.74 -5.06
N ARG A 58 11.43 10.27 -3.83
CA ARG A 58 12.19 9.05 -3.53
C ARG A 58 11.25 7.89 -3.24
N ARG A 59 11.58 6.71 -3.77
CA ARG A 59 10.89 5.45 -3.45
C ARG A 59 11.40 4.93 -2.10
N VAL A 60 10.47 4.61 -1.21
CA VAL A 60 10.74 4.07 0.13
C VAL A 60 9.72 2.96 0.40
N LYS A 61 10.10 1.89 1.11
CA LYS A 61 9.12 0.90 1.57
C LYS A 61 8.23 1.51 2.65
N PHE A 62 6.92 1.36 2.51
CA PHE A 62 5.96 1.87 3.48
C PHE A 62 6.22 1.42 4.93
N PRO A 63 6.55 0.15 5.25
CA PRO A 63 6.88 -0.22 6.63
C PRO A 63 8.12 0.48 7.18
N GLU A 64 9.12 0.77 6.33
CA GLU A 64 10.32 1.52 6.75
C GLU A 64 9.96 2.98 7.06
N LEU A 65 9.08 3.58 6.25
CA LEU A 65 8.54 4.92 6.50
C LEU A 65 7.77 4.98 7.83
N VAL A 66 6.93 3.98 8.11
CA VAL A 66 6.19 3.88 9.38
C VAL A 66 7.15 3.71 10.57
N ALA A 67 8.23 2.95 10.43
CA ALA A 67 9.20 2.78 11.50
C ALA A 67 9.91 4.09 11.89
N VAL A 68 10.24 4.94 10.90
CA VAL A 68 10.98 6.20 11.15
C VAL A 68 10.09 7.41 11.40
N ALA A 69 8.85 7.41 10.89
CA ALA A 69 7.91 8.53 10.95
C ALA A 69 6.56 8.15 11.61
N GLY A 70 6.54 7.08 12.41
CA GLY A 70 5.31 6.52 12.99
C GLY A 70 4.49 7.52 13.80
N GLN A 71 5.13 8.42 14.57
CA GLN A 71 4.43 9.47 15.31
C GLN A 71 3.69 10.45 14.38
N GLU A 72 4.28 10.79 13.24
CA GLU A 72 3.66 11.72 12.29
C GLU A 72 2.52 11.06 11.50
N ILE A 73 2.65 9.76 11.22
CA ILE A 73 1.66 8.98 10.47
C ILE A 73 0.47 8.55 11.35
N LEU A 74 0.74 8.04 12.56
CA LEU A 74 -0.27 7.47 13.45
C LEU A 74 -0.76 8.48 14.50
N GLY A 75 -0.06 9.60 14.68
CA GLY A 75 -0.35 10.53 15.78
C GLY A 75 -0.24 9.83 17.13
N ALA A 76 -1.20 10.07 18.02
CA ALA A 76 -1.26 9.44 19.34
C ALA A 76 -1.40 7.91 19.32
N LEU A 77 -1.78 7.30 18.18
CA LEU A 77 -1.94 5.85 18.07
C LEU A 77 -0.59 5.11 17.99
N SER A 78 0.52 5.81 17.75
CA SER A 78 1.88 5.24 17.77
C SER A 78 2.25 4.61 19.11
N GLU A 79 1.70 5.12 20.22
CA GLU A 79 1.92 4.59 21.56
C GLU A 79 1.18 3.27 21.77
N LYS A 80 0.08 3.05 21.04
CA LYS A 80 -0.78 1.88 21.16
C LYS A 80 -0.34 0.74 20.24
N TYR A 81 0.16 1.07 19.05
CA TYR A 81 0.45 0.09 18.00
C TYR A 81 1.95 0.04 17.70
N SER A 82 2.56 -1.11 17.96
CA SER A 82 3.96 -1.40 17.62
C SER A 82 4.18 -1.71 16.13
N SER A 83 3.10 -1.86 15.36
CA SER A 83 3.09 -2.08 13.92
C SER A 83 1.95 -1.29 13.27
N PHE A 84 2.00 -1.09 11.95
CA PHE A 84 0.93 -0.38 11.27
C PHE A 84 -0.39 -1.16 11.40
N PRO A 85 -1.47 -0.53 11.90
CA PRO A 85 -2.60 -1.27 12.47
C PRO A 85 -3.62 -1.76 11.45
N ILE A 86 -3.52 -1.37 10.17
CA ILE A 86 -4.52 -1.66 9.15
C ILE A 86 -3.88 -2.18 7.87
N LEU A 87 -4.65 -2.97 7.14
CA LEU A 87 -4.35 -3.38 5.77
C LEU A 87 -5.55 -3.06 4.90
N VAL A 88 -5.39 -2.14 3.96
CA VAL A 88 -6.43 -1.74 3.03
C VAL A 88 -6.25 -2.52 1.73
N LYS A 89 -7.34 -3.05 1.18
CA LYS A 89 -7.34 -3.79 -0.08
C LYS A 89 -8.52 -3.41 -0.95
N LEU A 90 -8.30 -3.35 -2.25
CA LEU A 90 -9.35 -3.49 -3.26
C LEU A 90 -9.48 -4.97 -3.60
N LEU A 91 -10.71 -5.47 -3.71
CA LEU A 91 -11.01 -6.86 -4.07
C LEU A 91 -11.86 -6.88 -5.35
N ASP A 92 -11.46 -7.69 -6.33
CA ASP A 92 -12.25 -8.00 -7.52
C ASP A 92 -12.65 -9.46 -7.48
N VAL A 93 -13.87 -9.73 -6.98
CA VAL A 93 -14.37 -11.08 -6.77
C VAL A 93 -15.26 -11.48 -7.94
N ARG A 94 -14.71 -12.26 -8.86
CA ARG A 94 -15.42 -12.84 -10.01
C ARG A 94 -15.53 -14.34 -9.81
N GLY A 95 -16.68 -14.76 -9.29
CA GLY A 95 -17.10 -16.16 -9.22
C GLY A 95 -17.26 -16.80 -10.59
#